data_AF-A0A6N9RJK3-F1
#
_entry.id   AF-A0A6N9RJK3-F1
#
_cell.length_a   1.000
_cell.length_b   1.000
_cell.length_c   1.000
_cell.angle_alpha   90.00
_cell.angle_beta   90.00
_cell.angle_gamma   90.00
#
_symmetry.space_group_name_H-M   'P 1'
#
loop_
_entity.id
_entity.type
_entity.pdbx_description
1 polymer ?
#
loop_
_entity_poly.entity_id
_entity_poly.type
_entity_poly.pdbx_seq_one_letter_code
_entity_poly.pdbx_strand_id
1 'polypeptide(L)'
;MTRVIVHIDCLVLRGFRPEDRHAVGQGLQAELERVLSGRDAASRLRGMGDVPRMQVSGVPAEKGASPQRVGEGVAQGIGREISP
;
A
#
# COMPACT_ATOMS: atom_id res chain seq x y z
N MET A 1 17.04 4.90 -16.41
CA MET A 1 16.48 5.01 -15.04
C MET A 1 15.04 4.54 -15.08
N THR A 2 14.65 3.59 -14.24
CA THR A 2 13.25 3.14 -14.16
C THR A 2 12.60 3.85 -12.99
N ARG A 3 11.49 4.57 -13.24
CA ARG A 3 10.74 5.30 -12.22
C ARG A 3 9.39 4.63 -12.05
N VAL A 4 9.01 4.35 -10.79
CA VAL A 4 7.66 3.94 -10.43
C VAL A 4 6.91 5.20 -10.01
N ILE A 5 5.73 5.42 -10.59
CA ILE A 5 4.83 6.51 -10.22
C ILE A 5 3.54 5.86 -9.73
N VAL A 6 3.15 6.18 -8.50
CA VAL A 6 1.93 5.63 -7.88
C VAL A 6 0.89 6.73 -7.80
N HIS A 7 -0.26 6.48 -8.40
CA HIS A 7 -1.45 7.33 -8.26
C HIS A 7 -2.50 6.58 -7.43
N ILE A 8 -3.02 7.25 -6.40
CA ILE A 8 -4.12 6.75 -5.58
C ILE A 8 -5.30 7.67 -5.84
N ASP A 9 -6.20 7.27 -6.72
CA ASP A 9 -7.36 8.10 -7.08
C ASP A 9 -8.37 8.19 -5.94
N CYS A 10 -8.52 7.10 -5.18
CA CYS A 10 -9.45 7.04 -4.05
C CYS A 10 -8.90 6.15 -2.95
N LEU A 11 -8.99 6.63 -1.71
CA LEU A 11 -8.71 5.86 -0.50
C LEU A 11 -9.99 5.78 0.34
N VAL A 12 -10.70 4.65 0.23
CA VAL A 12 -11.96 4.42 0.96
C VAL A 12 -11.69 3.76 2.30
N LEU A 13 -11.90 4.49 3.40
CA LEU A 13 -11.59 4.06 4.77
C LEU A 13 -12.87 3.81 5.57
N ARG A 14 -13.55 2.69 5.32
CA ARG A 14 -14.78 2.35 6.05
C ARG A 14 -14.47 2.04 7.52
N GLY A 15 -15.22 2.67 8.43
CA GLY A 15 -15.05 2.47 9.88
C GLY A 15 -13.92 3.29 10.52
N PHE A 16 -13.17 4.07 9.73
CA PHE A 16 -12.21 5.04 10.25
C PHE A 16 -12.89 6.38 10.47
N ARG A 17 -12.42 7.12 11.48
CA ARG A 17 -12.88 8.49 11.67
C ARG A 17 -12.28 9.39 10.58
N PRO A 18 -12.98 10.44 10.14
CA PRO A 18 -12.46 11.33 9.10
C PRO A 18 -11.09 11.95 9.44
N GLU A 19 -10.80 12.20 10.71
CA GLU A 19 -9.52 12.71 11.20
C GLU A 19 -8.34 11.74 10.96
N ASP A 20 -8.60 10.44 11.01
CA ASP A 20 -7.58 9.39 10.89
C ASP A 20 -7.12 9.19 9.44
N ARG A 21 -7.87 9.69 8.45
CA ARG A 21 -7.60 9.46 7.03
C ARG A 21 -6.20 9.90 6.60
N HIS A 22 -5.72 11.01 7.17
CA HIS A 22 -4.41 11.57 6.87
C HIS A 22 -3.31 10.70 7.45
N ALA A 23 -3.51 10.19 8.66
CA ALA A 23 -2.61 9.26 9.31
C ALA A 23 -2.49 7.93 8.53
N VAL A 24 -3.63 7.36 8.09
CA VAL A 24 -3.61 6.16 7.23
C VAL A 24 -2.88 6.44 5.92
N GLY A 25 -3.20 7.55 5.25
CA GLY A 25 -2.56 7.93 3.99
C GLY A 25 -1.04 8.13 4.13
N GLN A 26 -0.59 8.74 5.21
CA GLN A 26 0.84 8.93 5.50
C GLN A 26 1.56 7.59 5.68
N GLY A 27 1.02 6.67 6.48
CA GLY A 27 1.60 5.35 6.67
C GLY A 27 1.65 4.55 5.37
N LEU A 28 0.57 4.61 4.59
CA LEU A 28 0.49 3.98 3.27
C LEU A 28 1.55 4.53 2.30
N GLN A 29 1.68 5.85 2.22
CA GLN A 29 2.63 6.49 1.32
C GLN A 29 4.08 6.14 1.68
N ALA A 30 4.46 6.34 2.95
CA ALA A 30 5.82 6.11 3.40
C ALA A 30 6.26 4.65 3.17
N GLU A 31 5.35 3.71 3.42
CA GLU A 31 5.66 2.29 3.27
C GLU A 31 5.65 1.84 1.80
N LEU A 32 4.76 2.38 0.95
CA LEU A 32 4.81 2.13 -0.49
C LEU A 32 6.11 2.66 -1.10
N GLU A 33 6.58 3.83 -0.67
CA GLU A 33 7.87 4.37 -1.13
C GLU A 33 9.01 3.42 -0.77
N ARG A 34 9.03 2.92 0.46
CA ARG A 34 10.02 1.93 0.91
C ARG A 34 9.96 0.64 0.09
N VAL A 35 8.77 0.06 -0.08
CA VAL A 35 8.56 -1.20 -0.80
C VAL A 35 8.92 -1.08 -2.28
N LEU A 36 8.52 0.01 -2.92
CA LEU A 36 8.67 0.19 -4.37
C LEU A 36 10.02 0.81 -4.78
N SER A 37 10.82 1.26 -3.81
CA SER A 37 12.22 1.69 -4.03
C SER A 37 13.18 0.53 -4.36
N GLY A 38 12.74 -0.73 -4.23
CA GLY A 38 13.55 -1.91 -4.54
C GLY A 38 13.95 -1.98 -6.03
N ARG A 39 15.18 -2.42 -6.30
CA ARG A 39 15.72 -2.53 -7.68
C ARG A 39 14.85 -3.38 -8.62
N ASP A 40 14.16 -4.37 -8.06
CA ASP A 40 13.33 -5.31 -8.82
C ASP A 40 11.84 -4.93 -8.83
N ALA A 41 11.42 -3.92 -8.06
CA ALA A 41 10.01 -3.55 -7.97
C ALA A 41 9.44 -3.17 -9.35
N ALA A 42 10.20 -2.40 -10.13
CA ALA A 42 9.75 -1.96 -11.45
C ALA A 42 9.75 -3.06 -12.52
N SER A 43 10.61 -4.09 -12.42
CA SER A 43 10.52 -5.26 -13.31
C SER A 43 9.34 -6.14 -12.93
N ARG A 44 9.09 -6.36 -11.64
CA ARG A 44 7.95 -7.13 -11.13
C ARG A 44 6.60 -6.50 -11.51
N LEU A 45 6.45 -5.20 -11.31
CA LEU A 45 5.25 -4.46 -11.75
C LEU A 45 4.99 -4.60 -13.25
N ARG A 46 6.04 -4.57 -14.08
CA ARG A 46 5.91 -4.78 -15.53
C ARG A 46 5.49 -6.21 -15.89
N GLY A 47 5.99 -7.20 -15.17
CA GLY A 47 5.61 -8.61 -15.37
C GLY A 47 4.17 -8.90 -14.95
N MET A 48 3.67 -8.18 -13.94
CA MET A 48 2.31 -8.30 -13.43
C MET A 48 1.27 -7.70 -14.40
N GLY A 49 1.64 -6.62 -15.10
CA GLY A 49 0.77 -5.96 -16.08
C GLY A 49 -0.47 -5.33 -15.44
N ASP A 50 -1.56 -5.23 -16.22
CA ASP A 50 -2.81 -4.68 -15.75
C ASP A 50 -3.59 -5.70 -14.90
N VAL A 51 -3.71 -5.40 -13.60
CA VAL A 51 -4.46 -6.23 -12.66
C VAL A 51 -5.76 -5.52 -12.30
N PRO A 52 -6.94 -6.04 -12.73
CA PRO A 52 -8.23 -5.37 -12.48
C PRO A 52 -8.61 -5.37 -11.00
N ARG A 53 -8.10 -6.32 -10.21
CA ARG A 53 -8.31 -6.40 -8.77
C ARG A 53 -7.15 -7.13 -8.11
N MET A 54 -6.51 -6.46 -7.16
CA MET A 54 -5.53 -7.06 -6.25
C MET A 54 -6.18 -7.25 -4.89
N GLN A 55 -6.21 -8.48 -4.39
CA GLN A 55 -6.69 -8.76 -3.04
C GLN A 55 -5.48 -8.92 -2.12
N VAL A 56 -5.33 -7.97 -1.20
CA VAL A 56 -4.25 -7.99 -0.23
C VAL A 56 -4.70 -8.73 1.01
N SER A 57 -4.11 -9.90 1.26
CA SER A 57 -4.44 -10.71 2.44
C SER A 57 -3.62 -10.25 3.66
N GLY A 58 -4.30 -10.04 4.79
CA GLY A 58 -3.64 -9.92 6.09
C GLY A 58 -3.08 -8.54 6.43
N VAL A 59 -3.89 -7.48 6.35
CA VAL A 59 -3.60 -6.24 7.07
C VAL A 59 -3.95 -6.47 8.54
N PRO A 60 -2.99 -6.60 9.47
CA PRO A 60 -3.29 -6.78 10.88
C PRO A 60 -3.77 -5.44 11.43
N ALA A 61 -5.07 -5.19 11.33
CA ALA A 61 -5.74 -4.11 12.05
C ALA A 61 -6.06 -4.62 13.46
N GLU A 62 -5.03 -4.72 14.31
CA GLU A 62 -5.23 -5.02 15.72
C GLU A 62 -6.17 -3.97 16.36
N LYS A 63 -6.97 -4.37 17.35
CA LYS A 63 -7.79 -3.42 18.11
C LYS A 63 -6.87 -2.38 18.75
N GLY A 64 -7.04 -1.11 18.37
CA GLY A 64 -6.22 0.00 18.85
C GLY A 64 -4.94 0.24 18.04
N ALA A 65 -4.75 -0.43 16.90
CA ALA A 65 -3.69 -0.08 15.96
C ALA A 65 -3.81 1.39 15.54
N SER A 66 -2.68 2.10 15.52
CA SER A 66 -2.67 3.47 15.02
C SER A 66 -3.10 3.48 13.55
N PRO A 67 -3.82 4.50 13.09
CA PRO A 67 -4.22 4.59 11.69
C PRO A 67 -3.01 4.55 10.72
N GLN A 68 -1.86 5.09 11.13
CA GLN A 68 -0.61 4.97 10.39
C GLN A 68 -0.20 3.51 10.16
N ARG A 69 -0.22 2.67 11.21
CA ARG A 69 0.12 1.24 11.10
C ARG A 69 -0.82 0.49 10.17
N VAL A 70 -2.09 0.89 10.11
CA VAL A 70 -3.03 0.31 9.15
C VAL A 70 -2.57 0.61 7.73
N GLY A 71 -2.19 1.86 7.45
CA GLY A 71 -1.63 2.26 6.16
C GLY A 71 -0.37 1.47 5.79
N GLU A 72 0.56 1.32 6.74
CA GLU A 72 1.78 0.52 6.57
C GLU A 72 1.45 -0.96 6.25
N GLY A 73 0.53 -1.57 6.99
CA GLY A 73 0.13 -2.97 6.77
C GLY A 73 -0.49 -3.19 5.39
N VAL A 74 -1.30 -2.23 4.90
CA VAL A 74 -1.83 -2.26 3.53
C VAL A 74 -0.70 -2.20 2.50
N ALA A 75 0.24 -1.26 2.64
CA ALA A 75 1.38 -1.12 1.71
C ALA A 75 2.25 -2.38 1.68
N GLN A 76 2.51 -3.00 2.83
CA GLN A 76 3.28 -4.24 2.92
C GLN A 76 2.59 -5.37 2.20
N GLY A 77 1.27 -5.50 2.38
CA GLY A 77 0.51 -6.53 1.70
C GLY A 77 0.48 -6.32 0.18
N ILE A 78 0.34 -5.08 -0.30
CA ILE A 78 0.50 -4.75 -1.73
C ILE A 78 1.89 -5.17 -2.23
N GLY A 79 2.94 -4.88 -1.45
CA GLY A 79 4.31 -5.29 -1.76
C GLY A 79 4.51 -6.79 -1.94
N ARG A 80 3.83 -7.60 -1.11
CA ARG A 80 3.85 -9.07 -1.21
C ARG A 80 3.16 -9.56 -2.47
N GLU A 81 2.01 -9.00 -2.82
CA GLU A 81 1.31 -9.37 -4.05
C GLU A 81 2.10 -9.00 -5.31
N ILE A 82 2.89 -7.91 -5.26
CA ILE A 82 3.80 -7.52 -6.36
C ILE A 82 5.06 -8.40 -6.40
N SER A 83 5.45 -9.00 -5.28
CA SER A 83 6.67 -9.80 -5.12
C SER A 83 6.38 -11.17 -4.50
N PRO A 84 5.69 -12.07 -5.21
CA PRO A 84 5.42 -13.42 -4.73
C PRO A 84 6.69 -14.26 -4.57
#